data_AF-A0A329IFJ8-F1
#
_entry.id   AF-A0A329IFJ8-F1
#
_cell.length_a   1.000
_cell.length_b   1.000
_cell.length_c   1.000
_cell.angle_alpha   90.00
_cell.angle_beta   90.00
_cell.angle_gamma   90.00
#
_symmetry.space_group_name_H-M   'P 1'
#
loop_
_entity.id
_entity.type
_entity.pdbx_description
1 polymer ?
#
loop_
_entity_poly.entity_id
_entity_poly.type
_entity_poly.pdbx_seq_one_letter_code
_entity_poly.pdbx_strand_id
1 'polypeptide(L)' 'MNLLLETLLHHLQGLGRIEFFERSEHFARLMITTPDGVIAERHLYYDQLHHAHDLKAVVDELREEVVHRQRLLQDVG' A
#
# COMPACT_ATOMS: atom_id res chain seq x y z
N MET A 1 15.03 -12.35 3.22
CA MET A 1 13.96 -11.42 2.78
C MET A 1 13.16 -11.05 4.02
N ASN A 2 12.86 -9.76 4.23
CA ASN A 2 12.36 -9.24 5.51
C ASN A 2 10.90 -9.69 5.75
N LEU A 3 10.64 -10.44 6.83
CA LEU A 3 9.31 -10.95 7.21
C LEU A 3 8.24 -9.84 7.31
N LEU A 4 8.66 -8.64 7.72
CA LEU A 4 7.78 -7.47 7.81
C LEU A 4 7.31 -7.00 6.43
N LEU A 5 8.19 -7.01 5.43
CA LEU A 5 7.83 -6.64 4.07
C LEU A 5 6.84 -7.64 3.46
N GLU A 6 7.06 -8.94 3.67
CA GLU A 6 6.12 -9.97 3.19
C GLU A 6 4.74 -9.82 3.86
N THR A 7 4.73 -9.52 5.16
CA THR A 7 3.48 -9.22 5.90
C THR A 7 2.78 -7.97 5.36
N LEU A 8 3.54 -6.92 5.03
CA LEU A 8 3.02 -5.71 4.39
C LEU A 8 2.29 -6.06 3.10
N LEU A 9 3.01 -6.75 2.21
CA LEU A 9 2.50 -7.07 0.87
C LEU A 9 1.27 -7.96 0.95
N HIS A 10 1.23 -8.91 1.88
CA HIS A 10 0.05 -9.72 2.12
C HIS A 10 -1.16 -8.89 2.57
N HIS A 11 -0.97 -7.89 3.44
CA HIS A 11 -2.06 -6.98 3.82
C HIS A 11 -2.51 -6.09 2.66
N LEU A 12 -1.57 -5.58 1.87
CA LEU A 12 -1.87 -4.74 0.71
C LEU A 12 -2.58 -5.53 -0.41
N GLN A 13 -2.31 -6.82 -0.55
CA GLN A 13 -3.02 -7.70 -1.50
C GLN A 13 -4.51 -7.81 -1.17
N GLY A 14 -4.87 -7.68 0.10
CA GLY A 14 -6.27 -7.62 0.52
C GLY A 14 -7.00 -6.34 0.09
N LEU A 15 -6.27 -5.27 -0.26
CA LEU A 15 -6.85 -4.00 -0.75
C LEU A 15 -7.04 -3.99 -2.27
N GLY A 16 -6.20 -4.73 -3.01
CA GLY A 16 -6.25 -4.74 -4.46
C GLY A 16 -5.03 -5.38 -5.10
N ARG A 17 -4.94 -5.23 -6.43
CA ARG A 17 -3.79 -5.71 -7.20
C ARG A 17 -2.59 -4.81 -6.93
N ILE A 18 -1.47 -5.42 -6.56
CA ILE A 18 -0.20 -4.71 -6.34
C ILE A 18 0.67 -4.83 -7.60
N GLU A 19 1.25 -3.71 -8.04
CA GLU A 19 2.23 -3.63 -9.11
C GLU A 19 3.48 -2.91 -8.61
N PHE A 20 4.66 -3.47 -8.88
CA PHE A 20 5.94 -2.86 -8.50
C PHE A 20 6.54 -2.15 -9.70
N PHE A 21 6.84 -0.87 -9.54
CA PHE A 21 7.52 -0.08 -10.57
C PHE A 21 9.02 -0.02 -10.36
N GLU A 22 9.45 -0.06 -9.11
CA GLU A 22 10.86 -0.02 -8.74
C GLU A 22 11.07 -0.86 -7.49
N ARG A 23 12.16 -1.63 -7.45
CA ARG A 23 12.54 -2.42 -6.28
C ARG A 23 14.06 -2.52 -6.18
N SER A 24 14.58 -2.17 -5.02
CA SER A 24 15.98 -2.32 -4.65
C SER A 24 16.11 -2.99 -3.28
N GLU A 25 17.33 -3.07 -2.76
CA GLU A 25 17.62 -3.68 -1.45
C GLU A 25 17.02 -2.90 -0.27
N HIS A 26 16.76 -1.60 -0.43
CA HIS A 26 16.26 -0.71 0.64
C HIS A 26 14.95 -0.01 0.31
N PHE A 27 14.43 -0.21 -0.90
CA PHE A 27 13.31 0.59 -1.41
C PHE A 27 12.40 -0.23 -2.33
N ALA A 28 11.11 0.05 -2.28
CA ALA A 28 10.17 -0.32 -3.33
C ALA A 28 9.18 0.81 -3.63
N ARG A 29 8.95 1.05 -4.92
CA ARG A 29 7.82 1.84 -5.40
C ARG A 29 6.75 0.88 -5.88
N LEU A 30 5.58 0.95 -5.26
CA LEU A 30 4.44 0.12 -5.60
C LEU A 30 3.20 0.96 -5.90
N MET A 31 2.29 0.34 -6.61
CA MET A 31 0.97 0.84 -6.87
C MET A 31 -0.05 -0.23 -6.51
N ILE A 32 -1.15 0.21 -5.92
CA ILE A 32 -2.28 -0.62 -5.54
C ILE A 32 -3.47 -0.15 -6.36
N THR A 33 -4.01 -1.06 -7.15
CA THR A 33 -5.24 -0.85 -7.91
C THR A 33 -6.34 -1.65 -7.26
N THR A 34 -7.29 -0.96 -6.63
CA THR A 34 -8.44 -1.60 -5.98
C THR A 34 -9.42 -2.11 -7.04
N PRO A 35 -10.32 -3.05 -6.69
CA PRO A 35 -11.35 -3.53 -7.61
C PRO A 35 -12.25 -2.43 -8.19
N ASP A 36 -12.44 -1.34 -7.44
CA ASP A 36 -13.26 -0.20 -7.84
C ASP A 36 -12.49 0.80 -8.74
N GLY A 37 -11.27 0.46 -9.16
CA GLY A 37 -10.45 1.28 -10.03
C GLY A 37 -9.70 2.41 -9.33
N VAL A 38 -9.65 2.43 -8.00
CA VAL A 38 -8.83 3.40 -7.26
C VAL A 38 -7.38 2.98 -7.35
N ILE A 39 -6.54 3.91 -7.80
CA ILE A 39 -5.10 3.73 -7.89
C ILE A 39 -4.45 4.52 -6.75
N ALA A 40 -3.62 3.85 -5.96
CA ALA A 40 -2.79 4.47 -4.92
C ALA A 40 -1.32 4.10 -5.14
N GLU A 41 -0.44 5.10 -5.15
CA GLU A 41 1.00 4.89 -5.30
C GLU A 41 1.71 5.07 -3.95
N ARG A 42 2.70 4.22 -3.66
CA ARG A 42 3.52 4.31 -2.45
C ARG A 42 4.98 4.00 -2.66
N HIS A 43 5.75 4.76 -1.90
CA HIS A 43 7.17 4.56 -1.65
C HIS A 43 7.34 3.83 -0.33
N LEU A 44 8.01 2.68 -0.36
CA LEU A 44 8.36 1.89 0.80
C LEU A 44 9.87 1.94 0.99
N TYR A 45 10.33 2.57 2.06
CA TYR A 45 11.72 2.48 2.48
C TYR A 45 11.82 1.36 3.52
N TYR A 46 12.63 0.33 3.23
CA TYR A 46 12.74 -0.84 4.11
C TYR A 46 13.40 -0.47 5.43
N ASP A 47 14.25 0.56 5.41
CA ASP A 47 14.84 1.21 6.59
C ASP A 47 13.82 2.07 7.37
N GLN A 48 12.54 2.06 6.99
CA GLN A 48 11.44 2.62 7.80
C GLN A 48 10.53 1.50 8.33
N LEU A 49 10.67 0.27 7.82
CA LEU A 49 9.96 -0.92 8.28
C LEU A 49 10.75 -1.61 9.41
N HIS A 50 11.06 -0.85 10.47
CA HIS A 50 11.82 -1.34 11.62
C HIS A 50 10.94 -2.04 12.65
N HIS A 51 9.67 -1.61 12.80
CA HIS A 51 8.73 -2.22 13.74
C HIS A 51 7.38 -2.54 13.11
N ALA A 52 6.69 -3.54 13.68
CA ALA A 52 5.34 -3.92 13.27
C ALA A 52 4.31 -2.78 13.44
N HIS A 53 4.59 -1.80 14.30
CA HIS A 53 3.77 -0.59 14.42
C HIS A 53 3.88 0.30 13.17
N ASP A 54 5.08 0.45 12.61
CA ASP A 54 5.31 1.26 11.40
C ASP A 54 4.64 0.59 10.18
N LEU A 55 4.66 -0.74 10.15
CA LEU A 55 3.92 -1.54 9.18
C LEU A 55 2.41 -1.25 9.22
N LYS A 56 1.84 -1.25 10.43
CA LYS A 56 0.41 -1.01 10.64
C LYS A 56 0.04 0.43 10.23
N ALA A 57 0.85 1.42 10.59
CA ALA A 57 0.63 2.81 10.21
C ALA A 57 0.58 2.97 8.69
N VAL A 58 1.53 2.39 7.96
CA VAL A 58 1.54 2.43 6.48
C VAL A 58 0.30 1.79 5.88
N VAL A 59 -0.15 0.65 6.43
CA VAL A 59 -1.37 -0.04 5.96
C VAL A 59 -2.62 0.79 6.25
N ASP A 60 -2.73 1.38 7.43
CA ASP A 60 -3.88 2.18 7.85
C ASP A 60 -3.98 3.45 6.98
N GLU A 61 -2.88 4.17 6.77
CA GLU A 61 -2.85 5.36 5.89
C GLU A 61 -3.28 5.02 4.46
N LEU A 62 -2.78 3.90 3.92
CA LEU A 62 -3.16 3.43 2.58
C LEU A 62 -4.64 3.08 2.51
N ARG A 63 -5.16 2.42 3.54
CA ARG A 63 -6.58 2.07 3.61
C ARG A 63 -7.45 3.31 3.70
N GLU A 64 -7.08 4.29 4.52
CA GLU A 64 -7.80 5.55 4.63
C GLU A 64 -7.80 6.32 3.32
N GLU A 65 -6.68 6.39 2.62
CA GLU A 65 -6.61 7.02 1.30
C GLU A 65 -7.49 6.31 0.27
N VAL A 66 -7.45 4.98 0.23
CA VAL A 66 -8.30 4.18 -0.66
C VAL A 66 -9.78 4.47 -0.38
N VAL A 67 -10.20 4.40 0.89
CA VAL A 67 -11.59 4.68 1.29
C VAL A 67 -11.98 6.12 0.95
N HIS A 68 -11.09 7.08 1.17
CA HIS A 68 -11.34 8.48 0.83
C HIS A 68 -11.54 8.67 -0.67
N ARG A 69 -10.66 8.11 -1.50
CA ARG A 69 -10.76 8.17 -2.97
C ARG A 69 -11.99 7.42 -3.50
N GLN A 70 -12.35 6.28 -2.91
CA GLN A 70 -13.58 5.55 -3.24
C GLN A 70 -14.83 6.40 -3.00
N ARG A 71 -14.91 7.10 -1.85
CA ARG A 71 -16.03 8.00 -1.54
C ARG A 71 -16.15 9.13 -2.57
N LEU A 72 -15.03 9.75 -2.93
CA LEU A 72 -15.01 10.80 -3.95
C LEU A 72 -15.51 10.32 -5.32
N LEU A 73 -15.26 9.06 -5.70
CA LEU A 73 -15.80 8.48 -6.93
C LEU A 73 -17.31 8.23 -6.85
N GLN A 74 -17.83 7.86 -5.68
CA GLN A 74 -19.26 7.62 -5.47
C GLN A 74 -20.08 8.92 -5.42
N ASP A 75 -19.51 10.02 -4.92
CA ASP A 75 -20.18 11.33 -4.87
C ASP A 75 -20.34 12.00 -6.25
N VAL A 76 -19.67 11.46 -7.29
CA VAL A 76 -19.75 11.96 -8.68
C VAL A 76 -20.78 11.18 -9.52
N GLY A 77 -21.42 10.15 -8.94
CA GLY A 77 -22.41 9.27 -9.60
C GLY A 77 -23.85 9.74 -9.53
#